data_AF-A0A2G6GIA3-F1
#
_entry.id   AF-A0A2G6GIA3-F1
#
_cell.length_a   1.000
_cell.length_b   1.000
_cell.length_c   1.000
_cell.angle_alpha   90.00
_cell.angle_beta   90.00
_cell.angle_gamma   90.00
#
_symmetry.space_group_name_H-M   'P 1'
#
loop_
_entity.id
_entity.type
_entity.pdbx_description
1 polymer ?
#
loop_
_entity_poly.entity_id
_entity_poly.type
_entity_poly.pdbx_seq_one_letter_code
_entity_poly.pdbx_strand_id
1 'polypeptide(L)'
;MRKNLLIILCLFFICQTNYSFGFGYDTNIINVSIIDGETKNGLPLAGINTLYGSSIENLGDINGDGINDIAVGAPKNSGKGAVFIHMMKRDGTLKNTIRLDNYSVNGADYKIGDEYGYQIKNLGDLDSNGINDIAVKSKNKTYVHYLYKLGDIKKTVELKKDVDFPPKSSQYGDISVNIGDLDSNGTDDIAIGDPKKRGKIIIYFLKGGNKKELMCSYNSAYSLDYSRKHKRKYELIHNGKHEYLKVEKTKSVKPEKKIDEIINENNKKNYKLAKNYSKDMSKIEIQGFIYPDNYNKSMDDAIFYKPNILKAEYHRIDNYGNLVLMDEKSWGDGGYSIENIEKLKKLGGEVYTTVSGLRPAVTTFKNNVKKRKEIIEELNSFAIKHKITGVDIDIEQFGVWTVDETKAFIDFLSELGTKLHSNKKKLIVNLPAVSSDLESKWYNLKYQDLNKLSDVIDIYAIMTYDYMFDYGVGEPVQPLDWLGDVIDYAKKHIDNEKISIGINSYGYTGINGQYNPKIITYEQAKKIKNFKSATRDKLSGEMYWNDGANHYRYVDIEGMNIKKDYILSKGINKISVWHLGGNSWFY
;
A
#
# COMPACT_ATOMS: atom_id res chain seq x y z
N MET A 1 -1.11 26.11 -89.01
CA MET A 1 -0.39 27.32 -88.56
C MET A 1 -1.08 27.78 -87.28
N ARG A 2 -0.52 27.84 -86.07
CA ARG A 2 0.84 27.86 -85.47
C ARG A 2 0.82 26.87 -84.27
N LYS A 3 1.65 25.82 -84.20
CA LYS A 3 3.05 25.71 -83.70
C LYS A 3 3.25 25.96 -82.19
N ASN A 4 3.40 24.84 -81.44
CA ASN A 4 4.40 24.46 -80.40
C ASN A 4 4.54 25.35 -79.13
N LEU A 5 4.69 24.86 -77.89
CA LEU A 5 5.45 23.70 -77.38
C LEU A 5 5.16 23.47 -75.86
N LEU A 6 5.15 22.19 -75.40
CA LEU A 6 5.52 21.62 -74.06
C LEU A 6 4.83 22.15 -72.76
N ILE A 7 4.26 21.36 -71.83
CA ILE A 7 4.84 20.30 -70.99
C ILE A 7 3.75 19.43 -70.33
N ILE A 8 4.18 18.20 -70.03
CA ILE A 8 3.56 17.00 -69.48
C ILE A 8 2.62 17.17 -68.27
N LEU A 9 1.55 16.37 -68.34
CA LEU A 9 0.58 16.04 -67.30
C LEU A 9 1.28 15.45 -66.04
N CYS A 10 1.18 16.12 -64.90
CA CYS A 10 1.36 15.50 -63.58
C CYS A 10 0.35 16.13 -62.62
N LEU A 11 -0.81 15.48 -62.48
CA LEU A 11 -1.69 15.66 -61.33
C LEU A 11 -0.89 15.27 -60.08
N PHE A 12 -0.65 16.25 -59.22
CA PHE A 12 -0.24 16.02 -57.83
C PHE A 12 -1.39 15.32 -57.10
N PHE A 13 -1.48 14.00 -57.25
CA PHE A 13 -2.09 13.17 -56.23
C PHE A 13 -1.12 13.15 -55.05
N ILE A 14 -1.53 13.77 -53.96
CA ILE A 14 -0.94 13.52 -52.65
C ILE A 14 -1.15 12.02 -52.40
N CYS A 15 -0.07 11.25 -52.62
CA CYS A 15 0.02 9.89 -52.11
C CYS A 15 0.13 10.02 -50.59
N GLN A 16 -1.01 10.15 -49.92
CA GLN A 16 -1.11 9.69 -48.55
C GLN A 16 -0.97 8.17 -48.64
N THR A 17 0.24 7.65 -48.40
CA THR A 17 0.36 6.26 -48.00
C THR A 17 -0.37 6.15 -46.68
N ASN A 18 -1.62 5.72 -46.75
CA ASN A 18 -2.35 5.17 -45.64
C ASN A 18 -1.48 4.04 -45.08
N TYR A 19 -0.79 4.28 -43.97
CA TYR A 19 -0.51 3.20 -43.03
C TYR A 19 -1.86 2.86 -42.41
N SER A 20 -2.65 2.06 -43.14
CA SER A 20 -3.77 1.36 -42.54
C SER A 20 -3.19 0.43 -41.49
N PHE A 21 -3.50 0.67 -40.21
CA PHE A 21 -3.48 -0.38 -39.22
C PHE A 21 -4.34 -1.52 -39.79
N GLY A 22 -3.71 -2.64 -40.14
CA GLY A 22 -4.39 -3.80 -40.65
C GLY A 22 -5.25 -4.42 -39.56
N PHE A 23 -6.46 -3.91 -39.36
CA PHE A 23 -7.52 -4.70 -38.75
C PHE A 23 -7.91 -5.75 -39.79
N GLY A 24 -7.74 -7.03 -39.44
CA GLY A 24 -8.24 -8.13 -40.28
C GLY A 24 -9.70 -7.86 -40.62
N TYR A 25 -10.07 -8.01 -41.89
CA TYR A 25 -11.46 -7.93 -42.33
C TYR A 25 -12.29 -8.89 -41.46
N ASP A 26 -13.32 -8.36 -40.80
CA ASP A 26 -14.19 -8.97 -39.76
C ASP A 26 -13.73 -8.91 -38.29
N THR A 27 -13.24 -7.77 -37.79
CA THR A 27 -13.15 -7.56 -36.33
C THR A 27 -14.51 -7.20 -35.74
N ASN A 28 -15.31 -8.21 -35.38
CA ASN A 28 -16.44 -8.01 -34.48
C ASN A 28 -15.94 -7.79 -33.05
N ILE A 29 -16.30 -6.66 -32.42
CA ILE A 29 -16.03 -6.42 -31.00
C ILE A 29 -16.95 -7.36 -30.19
N ILE A 30 -16.37 -8.40 -29.62
CA ILE A 30 -17.10 -9.46 -28.90
C ILE A 30 -17.34 -9.11 -27.42
N ASN A 31 -16.53 -8.24 -26.84
CA ASN A 31 -16.62 -7.81 -25.44
C ASN A 31 -15.86 -6.50 -25.22
N VAL A 32 -16.27 -5.72 -24.23
CA VAL A 32 -15.62 -4.46 -23.81
C VAL A 32 -15.48 -4.48 -22.30
N SER A 33 -14.25 -4.29 -21.82
CA SER A 33 -13.92 -4.14 -20.39
C SER A 33 -13.31 -2.77 -20.18
N ILE A 34 -13.75 -2.07 -19.14
CA ILE A 34 -13.30 -0.71 -18.80
C ILE A 34 -12.41 -0.81 -17.57
N ILE A 35 -11.27 -0.13 -17.61
CA ILE A 35 -10.37 0.05 -16.47
C ILE A 35 -10.23 1.55 -16.22
N ASP A 36 -10.70 1.98 -15.07
CA ASP A 36 -10.75 3.37 -14.63
C ASP A 36 -10.49 3.50 -13.12
N GLY A 37 -10.68 4.70 -12.58
CA GLY A 37 -10.51 4.98 -11.15
C GLY A 37 -11.51 4.28 -10.23
N GLU A 38 -12.55 3.63 -10.76
CA GLU A 38 -13.61 2.93 -10.02
C GLU A 38 -13.47 1.40 -10.09
N THR A 39 -12.46 0.89 -10.82
CA THR A 39 -12.28 -0.53 -11.09
C THR A 39 -11.67 -1.28 -9.89
N LYS A 40 -12.36 -2.31 -9.38
CA LYS A 40 -11.90 -3.19 -8.28
C LYS A 40 -10.56 -3.88 -8.62
N ASN A 41 -9.62 -3.91 -7.68
CA ASN A 41 -8.22 -4.42 -7.85
C ASN A 41 -7.36 -3.65 -8.87
N GLY A 42 -7.91 -2.60 -9.46
CA GLY A 42 -7.11 -1.43 -9.72
C GLY A 42 -6.69 -0.87 -8.39
N LEU A 43 -5.47 -0.34 -8.28
CA LEU A 43 -5.29 0.72 -7.31
C LEU A 43 -6.37 1.80 -7.57
N PRO A 44 -6.59 2.75 -6.67
CA PRO A 44 -7.37 3.94 -6.97
C PRO A 44 -6.61 4.72 -8.05
N LEU A 45 -6.86 4.35 -9.31
CA LEU A 45 -5.91 4.45 -10.43
C LEU A 45 -5.83 5.84 -11.06
N ALA A 46 -6.72 6.74 -10.70
CA ALA A 46 -6.76 8.06 -11.28
C ALA A 46 -7.63 8.96 -10.41
N GLY A 47 -7.01 9.78 -9.56
CA GLY A 47 -7.67 11.02 -9.17
C GLY A 47 -8.10 11.80 -10.43
N ILE A 48 -9.05 12.70 -10.31
CA ILE A 48 -9.39 13.62 -11.41
C ILE A 48 -8.10 14.34 -11.87
N ASN A 49 -7.88 14.37 -13.19
CA ASN A 49 -6.74 14.99 -13.86
C ASN A 49 -5.36 14.31 -13.69
N THR A 50 -5.28 13.00 -13.39
CA THR A 50 -3.99 12.27 -13.40
C THR A 50 -3.43 11.97 -14.80
N LEU A 51 -4.27 12.10 -15.84
CA LEU A 51 -3.98 11.64 -17.20
C LEU A 51 -3.61 10.15 -17.25
N TYR A 52 -4.18 9.34 -16.35
CA TYR A 52 -4.08 7.89 -16.42
C TYR A 52 -4.56 7.38 -17.79
N GLY A 53 -3.80 6.46 -18.38
CA GLY A 53 -4.02 6.00 -19.75
C GLY A 53 -3.34 6.85 -20.82
N SER A 54 -2.53 7.85 -20.45
CA SER A 54 -1.80 8.67 -21.45
C SER A 54 -0.75 7.88 -22.23
N SER A 55 -0.28 6.78 -21.66
CA SER A 55 0.57 5.80 -22.32
C SER A 55 0.19 4.40 -21.85
N ILE A 56 0.18 3.43 -22.76
CA ILE A 56 -0.14 2.03 -22.47
C ILE A 56 0.83 1.16 -23.26
N GLU A 57 1.43 0.17 -22.61
CA GLU A 57 2.32 -0.81 -23.23
C GLU A 57 1.98 -2.23 -22.77
N ASN A 58 2.07 -3.19 -23.69
CA ASN A 58 1.94 -4.60 -23.36
C ASN A 58 3.23 -5.06 -22.68
N LEU A 59 3.15 -5.77 -21.56
CA LEU A 59 4.30 -6.30 -20.82
C LEU A 59 4.52 -7.80 -21.03
N GLY A 60 3.64 -8.48 -21.77
CA GLY A 60 3.59 -9.94 -21.78
C GLY A 60 3.12 -10.50 -20.45
N ASP A 61 3.20 -11.82 -20.28
CA ASP A 61 2.77 -12.51 -19.07
C ASP A 61 3.85 -12.46 -17.98
N ILE A 62 3.91 -11.33 -17.27
CA ILE A 62 4.92 -11.10 -16.23
C ILE A 62 4.62 -11.87 -14.93
N ASN A 63 3.43 -12.46 -14.80
CA ASN A 63 3.03 -13.20 -13.61
C ASN A 63 2.99 -14.73 -13.83
N GLY A 64 3.14 -15.19 -15.07
CA GLY A 64 3.23 -16.59 -15.46
C GLY A 64 1.90 -17.34 -15.43
N ASP A 65 0.77 -16.65 -15.60
CA ASP A 65 -0.57 -17.26 -15.60
C ASP A 65 -1.16 -17.50 -17.01
N GLY A 66 -0.36 -17.28 -18.03
CA GLY A 66 -0.70 -17.43 -19.44
C GLY A 66 -1.57 -16.29 -19.98
N ILE A 67 -1.61 -15.14 -19.31
CA ILE A 67 -2.34 -13.94 -19.73
C ILE A 67 -1.36 -12.77 -19.78
N ASN A 68 -1.41 -11.97 -20.86
CA ASN A 68 -0.57 -10.80 -20.99
C ASN A 68 -1.03 -9.68 -20.04
N ASP A 69 -0.05 -9.04 -19.42
CA ASP A 69 -0.20 -7.92 -18.51
C ASP A 69 0.18 -6.60 -19.20
N ILE A 70 -0.16 -5.45 -18.60
CA ILE A 70 0.05 -4.13 -19.22
C ILE A 70 0.66 -3.12 -18.25
N ALA A 71 1.41 -2.16 -18.79
CA ALA A 71 1.85 -0.95 -18.09
C ALA A 71 1.05 0.25 -18.57
N VAL A 72 0.60 1.11 -17.64
CA VAL A 72 -0.22 2.28 -17.93
C VAL A 72 0.35 3.52 -17.22
N GLY A 73 0.56 4.59 -17.98
CA GLY A 73 1.12 5.84 -17.48
C GLY A 73 0.07 6.79 -16.94
N ALA A 74 0.43 7.53 -15.89
CA ALA A 74 -0.38 8.59 -15.28
C ALA A 74 0.50 9.80 -14.91
N PRO A 75 0.94 10.60 -15.90
CA PRO A 75 1.96 11.64 -15.72
C PRO A 75 1.56 12.76 -14.76
N LYS A 76 0.28 12.97 -14.48
CA LYS A 76 -0.16 13.99 -13.51
C LYS A 76 -0.47 13.41 -12.13
N ASN A 77 -0.25 12.11 -11.92
CA ASN A 77 -0.48 11.47 -10.63
C ASN A 77 0.35 12.13 -9.52
N SER A 78 -0.31 12.60 -8.46
CA SER A 78 0.29 13.36 -7.35
C SER A 78 1.16 14.56 -7.80
N GLY A 79 0.92 15.09 -9.01
CA GLY A 79 1.73 16.15 -9.63
C GLY A 79 3.16 15.74 -10.04
N LYS A 80 3.58 14.49 -9.79
CA LYS A 80 4.92 13.96 -10.11
C LYS A 80 4.88 12.97 -11.28
N GLY A 81 3.82 12.19 -11.37
CA GLY A 81 3.65 11.10 -12.33
C GLY A 81 3.86 9.72 -11.72
N ALA A 82 3.22 8.70 -12.31
CA ALA A 82 3.32 7.29 -11.92
C ALA A 82 3.14 6.38 -13.15
N VAL A 83 3.55 5.12 -13.01
CA VAL A 83 3.22 4.01 -13.92
C VAL A 83 2.50 2.92 -13.13
N PHE A 84 1.48 2.31 -13.71
CA PHE A 84 0.73 1.23 -13.11
C PHE A 84 0.93 -0.04 -13.91
N ILE A 85 1.30 -1.11 -13.24
CA ILE A 85 1.46 -2.44 -13.82
C ILE A 85 0.20 -3.22 -13.47
N HIS A 86 -0.60 -3.56 -14.48
CA HIS A 86 -1.85 -4.30 -14.33
C HIS A 86 -1.66 -5.75 -14.71
N MET A 87 -1.92 -6.62 -13.74
CA MET A 87 -2.11 -8.03 -14.01
C MET A 87 -3.52 -8.25 -14.51
N MET A 88 -3.66 -8.86 -15.67
CA MET A 88 -4.93 -8.96 -16.37
C MET A 88 -5.59 -10.32 -16.15
N LYS A 89 -6.91 -10.37 -16.29
CA LYS A 89 -7.67 -11.60 -16.50
C LYS A 89 -8.01 -11.75 -17.98
N ARG A 90 -8.34 -12.99 -18.38
CA ARG A 90 -8.69 -13.33 -19.77
C ARG A 90 -9.96 -12.64 -20.26
N ASP A 91 -10.81 -12.20 -19.35
CA ASP A 91 -12.01 -11.41 -19.62
C ASP A 91 -11.73 -9.89 -19.75
N GLY A 92 -10.47 -9.47 -19.66
CA GLY A 92 -10.04 -8.07 -19.75
C GLY A 92 -10.22 -7.27 -18.46
N THR A 93 -10.66 -7.89 -17.36
CA THR A 93 -10.73 -7.24 -16.04
C THR A 93 -9.40 -7.35 -15.28
N LEU A 94 -9.24 -6.51 -14.24
CA LEU A 94 -8.04 -6.54 -13.41
C LEU A 94 -8.01 -7.74 -12.46
N LYS A 95 -6.85 -8.38 -12.40
CA LYS A 95 -6.49 -9.37 -11.38
C LYS A 95 -5.82 -8.67 -10.19
N ASN A 96 -4.81 -7.87 -10.47
CA ASN A 96 -4.03 -7.12 -9.50
C ASN A 96 -3.37 -5.89 -10.15
N THR A 97 -2.90 -4.94 -9.35
CA THR A 97 -2.19 -3.76 -9.82
C THR A 97 -1.03 -3.40 -8.89
N ILE A 98 0.12 -3.05 -9.46
CA ILE A 98 1.23 -2.43 -8.73
C ILE A 98 1.45 -1.01 -9.26
N ARG A 99 1.79 -0.07 -8.38
CA ARG A 99 2.18 1.29 -8.76
C ARG A 99 3.69 1.45 -8.66
N LEU A 100 4.25 1.92 -9.75
CA LEU A 100 5.63 2.36 -9.87
C LEU A 100 5.67 3.88 -9.75
N ASP A 101 6.30 4.37 -8.70
CA ASP A 101 6.53 5.78 -8.47
C ASP A 101 7.90 6.07 -7.80
N ASN A 102 8.14 7.33 -7.42
CA ASN A 102 9.38 7.76 -6.79
C ASN A 102 9.59 7.21 -5.35
N TYR A 103 8.63 6.47 -4.81
CA TYR A 103 8.71 5.78 -3.52
C TYR A 103 8.86 4.27 -3.68
N SER A 104 8.72 3.75 -4.91
CA SER A 104 8.98 2.34 -5.20
C SER A 104 10.44 1.99 -4.86
N VAL A 105 10.65 0.80 -4.29
CA VAL A 105 11.98 0.26 -4.04
C VAL A 105 12.74 0.20 -5.37
N ASN A 106 13.98 0.68 -5.38
CA ASN A 106 14.80 0.86 -6.60
C ASN A 106 14.16 1.73 -7.69
N GLY A 107 13.13 2.53 -7.35
CA GLY A 107 12.40 3.38 -8.27
C GLY A 107 13.21 4.55 -8.84
N ALA A 108 12.60 5.27 -9.77
CA ALA A 108 13.19 6.47 -10.36
C ALA A 108 13.16 7.65 -9.37
N ASP A 109 14.24 8.45 -9.35
CA ASP A 109 14.29 9.69 -8.57
C ASP A 109 13.85 10.90 -9.42
N TYR A 110 12.60 11.32 -9.21
CA TYR A 110 11.97 12.45 -9.89
C TYR A 110 11.08 13.26 -8.93
N LYS A 111 10.80 14.52 -9.30
CA LYS A 111 10.14 15.51 -8.44
C LYS A 111 8.80 15.99 -9.00
N ILE A 112 8.13 16.89 -8.28
CA ILE A 112 6.87 17.49 -8.72
C ILE A 112 7.10 18.24 -10.05
N GLY A 113 6.20 18.03 -11.01
CA GLY A 113 6.22 18.61 -12.34
C GLY A 113 6.96 17.78 -13.38
N ASP A 114 7.63 16.70 -12.98
CA ASP A 114 8.45 15.86 -13.88
C ASP A 114 7.63 14.88 -14.73
N GLU A 115 6.33 14.71 -14.48
CA GLU A 115 5.42 13.94 -15.33
C GLU A 115 5.90 12.52 -15.69
N TYR A 116 6.43 11.80 -14.69
CA TYR A 116 6.85 10.41 -14.85
C TYR A 116 5.68 9.51 -15.31
N GLY A 117 5.93 8.63 -16.29
CA GLY A 117 4.86 7.83 -16.92
C GLY A 117 4.18 8.54 -18.09
N TYR A 118 4.70 9.69 -18.54
CA TYR A 118 4.22 10.36 -19.74
C TYR A 118 4.32 9.47 -20.99
N GLN A 119 5.39 8.67 -21.07
CA GLN A 119 5.60 7.68 -22.13
C GLN A 119 6.23 6.43 -21.50
N ILE A 120 5.72 5.26 -21.89
CA ILE A 120 6.26 3.96 -21.49
C ILE A 120 6.66 3.23 -22.77
N LYS A 121 7.69 2.39 -22.72
CA LYS A 121 8.05 1.47 -23.79
C LYS A 121 8.43 0.12 -23.21
N ASN A 122 7.84 -0.97 -23.72
CA ASN A 122 8.37 -2.30 -23.48
C ASN A 122 9.70 -2.45 -24.26
N LEU A 123 10.75 -2.87 -23.56
CA LEU A 123 12.10 -3.06 -24.11
C LEU A 123 12.47 -4.52 -24.34
N GLY A 124 11.56 -5.46 -24.06
CA GLY A 124 11.88 -6.87 -23.95
C GLY A 124 12.61 -7.19 -22.64
N ASP A 125 12.97 -8.45 -22.45
CA ASP A 125 13.73 -8.92 -21.30
C ASP A 125 15.23 -8.61 -21.48
N LEU A 126 15.68 -7.47 -20.96
CA LEU A 126 17.04 -6.98 -21.17
C LEU A 126 18.07 -7.65 -20.26
N ASP A 127 17.63 -8.25 -19.15
CA ASP A 127 18.52 -8.95 -18.22
C ASP A 127 18.33 -10.47 -18.16
N SER A 128 17.58 -11.02 -19.13
CA SER A 128 17.33 -12.45 -19.31
C SER A 128 16.70 -13.11 -18.09
N ASN A 129 15.86 -12.38 -17.34
CA ASN A 129 15.18 -12.90 -16.15
C ASN A 129 13.81 -13.53 -16.45
N GLY A 130 13.39 -13.53 -17.71
CA GLY A 130 12.11 -14.02 -18.21
C GLY A 130 10.97 -13.01 -18.14
N ILE A 131 11.23 -11.75 -17.75
CA ILE A 131 10.26 -10.67 -17.60
C ILE A 131 10.66 -9.51 -18.49
N ASN A 132 9.69 -8.92 -19.18
CA ASN A 132 9.96 -7.74 -20.00
C ASN A 132 10.24 -6.51 -19.14
N ASP A 133 11.27 -5.75 -19.52
CA ASP A 133 11.68 -4.50 -18.91
C ASP A 133 11.05 -3.30 -19.63
N ILE A 134 11.05 -2.13 -18.98
CA ILE A 134 10.41 -0.94 -19.53
C ILE A 134 11.29 0.30 -19.49
N ALA A 135 11.20 1.13 -20.52
CA ALA A 135 11.60 2.53 -20.45
C ALA A 135 10.43 3.39 -20.01
N VAL A 136 10.65 4.29 -19.06
CA VAL A 136 9.66 5.27 -18.62
C VAL A 136 10.23 6.68 -18.73
N LYS A 137 9.49 7.55 -19.42
CA LYS A 137 9.86 8.95 -19.60
C LYS A 137 9.28 9.83 -18.49
N SER A 138 10.11 10.76 -18.07
CA SER A 138 9.79 11.98 -17.33
C SER A 138 10.18 13.18 -18.20
N LYS A 139 9.63 14.38 -17.94
CA LYS A 139 9.94 15.63 -18.64
C LYS A 139 11.42 15.84 -18.93
N ASN A 140 12.28 15.51 -17.97
CA ASN A 140 13.71 15.85 -18.02
C ASN A 140 14.64 14.63 -18.06
N LYS A 141 14.10 13.41 -17.90
CA LYS A 141 14.88 12.18 -17.71
C LYS A 141 14.16 10.98 -18.29
N THR A 142 14.92 9.98 -18.72
CA THR A 142 14.41 8.68 -19.12
C THR A 142 15.01 7.62 -18.21
N TYR A 143 14.16 6.72 -17.72
CA TYR A 143 14.53 5.64 -16.83
C TYR A 143 14.30 4.31 -17.53
N VAL A 144 15.25 3.39 -17.40
CA VAL A 144 15.05 1.97 -17.73
C VAL A 144 14.84 1.23 -16.43
N HIS A 145 13.67 0.59 -16.30
CA HIS A 145 13.32 -0.26 -15.17
C HIS A 145 13.46 -1.71 -15.56
N TYR A 146 14.36 -2.39 -14.88
CA TYR A 146 14.43 -3.84 -14.88
C TYR A 146 13.36 -4.35 -13.92
N LEU A 147 12.49 -5.26 -14.35
CA LEU A 147 11.33 -5.69 -13.57
C LEU A 147 11.51 -7.09 -12.99
N TYR A 148 10.94 -7.32 -11.80
CA TYR A 148 10.72 -8.65 -11.26
C TYR A 148 9.42 -9.25 -11.78
N LYS A 149 9.24 -10.56 -11.54
CA LYS A 149 7.94 -11.21 -11.63
C LYS A 149 6.95 -10.43 -10.76
N LEU A 150 5.76 -10.14 -11.30
CA LEU A 150 4.75 -9.25 -10.71
C LEU A 150 5.03 -7.74 -10.85
N GLY A 151 6.10 -7.29 -11.51
CA GLY A 151 6.23 -5.89 -11.95
C GLY A 151 6.88 -4.93 -10.97
N ASP A 152 7.38 -5.39 -9.82
CA ASP A 152 8.24 -4.57 -8.94
C ASP A 152 9.57 -4.22 -9.61
N ILE A 153 10.16 -3.09 -9.25
CA ILE A 153 11.42 -2.64 -9.86
C ILE A 153 12.61 -3.36 -9.20
N LYS A 154 13.30 -4.17 -10.00
CA LYS A 154 14.58 -4.79 -9.65
C LYS A 154 15.71 -3.76 -9.64
N LYS A 155 15.75 -2.91 -10.66
CA LYS A 155 16.79 -1.89 -10.83
C LYS A 155 16.29 -0.77 -11.72
N THR A 156 16.67 0.47 -11.41
CA THR A 156 16.50 1.61 -12.32
C THR A 156 17.84 2.08 -12.85
N VAL A 157 17.90 2.35 -14.15
CA VAL A 157 19.02 3.05 -14.79
C VAL A 157 18.50 4.38 -15.35
N GLU A 158 19.04 5.49 -14.84
CA GLU A 158 18.83 6.81 -15.43
C GLU A 158 19.77 6.99 -16.62
N LEU A 159 19.22 7.37 -17.78
CA LEU A 159 20.02 7.71 -18.96
C LEU A 159 20.55 9.15 -18.82
N LYS A 160 21.88 9.35 -18.80
CA LYS A 160 22.52 10.66 -18.55
C LYS A 160 22.32 11.66 -19.71
N LYS A 161 22.29 12.94 -19.32
CA LYS A 161 21.91 14.17 -20.07
C LYS A 161 22.63 14.47 -21.40
N ASP A 162 23.68 13.74 -21.78
CA ASP A 162 24.44 14.02 -23.02
C ASP A 162 23.75 13.50 -24.29
N VAL A 163 22.59 12.88 -24.12
CA VAL A 163 21.70 12.55 -25.22
C VAL A 163 20.42 13.34 -24.98
N ASP A 164 20.36 14.54 -25.57
CA ASP A 164 19.10 15.24 -25.75
C ASP A 164 18.26 14.31 -26.62
N PHE A 165 17.33 13.61 -25.97
CA PHE A 165 16.47 12.60 -26.55
C PHE A 165 15.05 13.21 -26.60
N PRO A 166 14.77 14.04 -27.62
CA PRO A 166 14.52 15.48 -27.38
C PRO A 166 13.29 15.95 -28.18
N PRO A 167 13.03 17.25 -28.47
CA PRO A 167 13.38 18.52 -27.84
C PRO A 167 12.12 19.16 -27.19
N LYS A 168 12.28 20.31 -26.52
CA LYS A 168 11.12 21.14 -26.16
C LYS A 168 10.35 21.51 -27.44
N SER A 169 9.08 21.08 -27.49
CA SER A 169 8.05 21.35 -28.51
C SER A 169 8.06 20.46 -29.77
N SER A 170 7.12 19.51 -29.86
CA SER A 170 6.12 19.50 -30.94
C SER A 170 5.00 18.47 -30.68
N GLN A 171 3.80 18.76 -31.18
CA GLN A 171 2.54 18.06 -30.90
C GLN A 171 2.28 16.80 -31.75
N TYR A 172 3.25 16.25 -32.47
CA TYR A 172 3.02 15.06 -33.32
C TYR A 172 4.27 14.18 -33.47
N GLY A 173 4.20 12.97 -32.89
CA GLY A 173 4.90 11.74 -33.31
C GLY A 173 6.39 11.55 -32.95
N ASP A 174 6.68 10.91 -31.82
CA ASP A 174 7.99 10.29 -31.53
C ASP A 174 7.83 8.77 -31.42
N ILE A 175 8.10 8.07 -32.52
CA ILE A 175 8.09 6.60 -32.58
C ILE A 175 9.48 6.09 -32.17
N SER A 176 9.59 5.49 -30.98
CA SER A 176 10.66 4.54 -30.67
C SER A 176 10.21 3.13 -31.07
N VAL A 177 11.07 2.39 -31.78
CA VAL A 177 10.84 0.99 -32.14
C VAL A 177 12.03 0.17 -31.64
N ASN A 178 11.75 -0.94 -30.95
CA ASN A 178 12.72 -2.03 -30.79
C ASN A 178 13.06 -2.54 -32.21
N ILE A 179 14.33 -2.56 -32.58
CA ILE A 179 14.80 -2.95 -33.92
C ILE A 179 15.45 -4.33 -33.95
N GLY A 180 15.38 -5.06 -32.84
CA GLY A 180 16.10 -6.31 -32.60
C GLY A 180 17.58 -6.09 -32.28
N ASP A 181 18.26 -7.15 -31.90
CA ASP A 181 19.71 -7.21 -31.67
C ASP A 181 20.49 -7.09 -33.00
N LEU A 182 20.90 -5.87 -33.37
CA LEU A 182 21.60 -5.58 -34.62
C LEU A 182 23.10 -5.90 -34.55
N ASP A 183 23.72 -5.87 -33.36
CA ASP A 183 25.14 -6.21 -33.20
C ASP A 183 25.40 -7.65 -32.73
N SER A 184 24.33 -8.45 -32.58
CA SER A 184 24.38 -9.85 -32.15
C SER A 184 25.01 -10.04 -30.76
N ASN A 185 24.90 -9.03 -29.89
CA ASN A 185 25.43 -9.12 -28.53
C ASN A 185 24.48 -9.81 -27.54
N GLY A 186 23.29 -10.23 -28.02
CA GLY A 186 22.25 -10.88 -27.25
C GLY A 186 21.26 -9.92 -26.58
N THR A 187 21.29 -8.64 -26.92
CA THR A 187 20.42 -7.59 -26.39
C THR A 187 19.74 -6.86 -27.54
N ASP A 188 18.43 -6.66 -27.49
CA ASP A 188 17.73 -5.89 -28.53
C ASP A 188 18.18 -4.41 -28.53
N ASP A 189 18.42 -3.87 -29.73
CA ASP A 189 18.80 -2.48 -29.95
C ASP A 189 17.58 -1.59 -30.20
N ILE A 190 17.79 -0.27 -30.14
CA ILE A 190 16.71 0.71 -30.28
C ILE A 190 17.02 1.71 -31.39
N ALA A 191 16.05 1.97 -32.28
CA ALA A 191 16.10 3.06 -33.25
C ALA A 191 15.12 4.18 -32.90
N ILE A 192 15.53 5.42 -33.22
CA ILE A 192 14.74 6.64 -33.04
C ILE A 192 14.82 7.50 -34.29
N GLY A 193 13.67 7.99 -34.74
CA GLY A 193 13.58 8.95 -35.85
C GLY A 193 13.62 10.40 -35.39
N ASP A 194 14.37 11.25 -36.11
CA ASP A 194 14.38 12.71 -36.01
C ASP A 194 14.01 13.31 -37.40
N PRO A 195 12.70 13.52 -37.67
CA PRO A 195 12.22 13.93 -38.98
C PRO A 195 12.56 15.39 -39.33
N LYS A 196 12.93 16.25 -38.36
CA LYS A 196 13.22 17.68 -38.62
C LYS A 196 14.70 17.98 -38.85
N LYS A 197 15.64 17.10 -38.46
CA LYS A 197 17.06 17.20 -38.86
C LYS A 197 17.38 16.41 -40.11
N ARG A 198 16.76 16.79 -41.25
CA ARG A 198 16.94 16.15 -42.57
C ARG A 198 16.55 14.65 -42.60
N GLY A 199 15.60 14.21 -41.77
CA GLY A 199 15.16 12.81 -41.74
C GLY A 199 16.25 11.86 -41.25
N LYS A 200 16.68 12.01 -39.99
CA LYS A 200 17.75 11.20 -39.39
C LYS A 200 17.15 10.03 -38.60
N ILE A 201 17.81 8.87 -38.62
CA ILE A 201 17.56 7.77 -37.68
C ILE A 201 18.83 7.60 -36.83
N ILE A 202 18.66 7.40 -35.52
CA ILE A 202 19.76 7.12 -34.57
C ILE A 202 19.50 5.74 -33.96
N ILE A 203 20.51 4.87 -34.00
CA ILE A 203 20.48 3.50 -33.48
C ILE A 203 21.39 3.42 -32.25
N TYR A 204 20.88 2.81 -31.18
CA TYR A 204 21.59 2.60 -29.91
C TYR A 204 21.87 1.12 -29.72
N PHE A 205 23.15 0.77 -29.67
CA PHE A 205 23.62 -0.58 -29.37
C PHE A 205 23.68 -0.79 -27.85
N LEU A 206 22.85 -1.68 -27.31
CA LEU A 206 22.73 -1.90 -25.87
C LEU A 206 23.58 -3.09 -25.42
N LYS A 207 24.40 -2.94 -24.37
CA LYS A 207 25.32 -4.00 -23.92
C LYS A 207 24.72 -4.85 -22.78
N GLY A 208 24.60 -6.16 -22.99
CA GLY A 208 24.11 -7.13 -22.01
C GLY A 208 25.06 -7.38 -20.82
N GLY A 209 24.47 -7.76 -19.66
CA GLY A 209 25.20 -8.19 -18.47
C GLY A 209 25.71 -9.63 -18.60
N ASN A 210 26.93 -9.89 -18.11
CA ASN A 210 27.65 -11.17 -18.28
C ASN A 210 26.79 -12.43 -17.99
N LYS A 211 26.54 -13.23 -19.04
CA LYS A 211 26.03 -14.61 -18.94
C LYS A 211 26.99 -15.49 -18.15
N LYS A 212 26.53 -16.09 -17.06
CA LYS A 212 27.02 -17.40 -16.63
C LYS A 212 26.03 -18.44 -17.17
N GLU A 213 26.50 -19.23 -18.11
CA GLU A 213 25.75 -20.32 -18.75
C GLU A 213 25.17 -21.28 -17.71
N LEU A 214 23.87 -21.51 -17.79
CA LEU A 214 23.26 -22.76 -17.37
C LEU A 214 22.44 -23.24 -18.57
N MET A 215 23.11 -23.99 -19.44
CA MET A 215 22.43 -24.82 -20.42
C MET A 215 21.59 -25.87 -19.69
N CYS A 216 20.31 -25.95 -20.03
CA CYS A 216 19.61 -27.23 -20.10
C CYS A 216 18.75 -27.21 -21.36
N SER A 217 19.13 -28.08 -22.29
CA SER A 217 18.42 -28.43 -23.51
C SER A 217 17.13 -29.17 -23.19
N TYR A 218 16.03 -28.78 -23.85
CA TYR A 218 14.97 -29.73 -24.19
C TYR A 218 14.50 -29.45 -25.62
N ASN A 219 14.92 -30.33 -26.51
CA ASN A 219 14.43 -30.46 -27.87
C ASN A 219 13.21 -31.39 -27.90
N SER A 220 12.48 -31.29 -29.01
CA SER A 220 11.37 -32.11 -29.53
C SER A 220 9.97 -31.56 -29.18
N ALA A 221 9.35 -30.80 -30.09
CA ALA A 221 8.68 -31.23 -31.33
C ALA A 221 7.33 -31.88 -31.06
N TYR A 222 6.24 -31.13 -31.27
CA TYR A 222 5.03 -31.58 -31.95
C TYR A 222 4.32 -30.36 -32.53
N SER A 223 4.46 -30.19 -33.85
CA SER A 223 3.47 -29.55 -34.68
C SER A 223 2.31 -30.54 -34.90
N LEU A 224 1.07 -30.07 -34.84
CA LEU A 224 -0.05 -30.71 -35.51
C LEU A 224 -1.12 -29.66 -35.82
N ASP A 225 -1.22 -29.43 -37.12
CA ASP A 225 -2.23 -28.69 -37.86
C ASP A 225 -3.56 -29.47 -37.84
N TYR A 226 -4.72 -28.79 -37.73
CA TYR A 226 -5.94 -29.03 -38.55
C TYR A 226 -7.20 -28.23 -38.11
N SER A 227 -7.61 -27.34 -39.02
CA SER A 227 -8.96 -27.12 -39.62
C SER A 227 -10.28 -26.99 -38.81
N ARG A 228 -11.10 -26.04 -39.29
CA ARG A 228 -12.51 -25.74 -38.93
C ARG A 228 -13.49 -26.88 -39.28
N LYS A 229 -14.40 -27.25 -38.35
CA LYS A 229 -15.87 -27.40 -38.55
C LYS A 229 -16.64 -27.92 -37.30
N HIS A 230 -17.64 -27.13 -36.87
CA HIS A 230 -18.93 -27.52 -36.26
C HIS A 230 -19.04 -28.00 -34.79
N LYS A 231 -19.84 -27.23 -34.02
CA LYS A 231 -20.78 -27.58 -32.93
C LYS A 231 -20.53 -28.88 -32.11
N ARG A 232 -20.24 -28.72 -30.80
CA ARG A 232 -21.11 -29.09 -29.65
C ARG A 232 -20.36 -29.04 -28.29
N LYS A 233 -21.11 -28.58 -27.28
CA LYS A 233 -21.23 -29.01 -25.86
C LYS A 233 -19.99 -29.50 -25.11
N TYR A 234 -19.73 -28.88 -23.96
CA TYR A 234 -18.85 -29.39 -22.92
C TYR A 234 -19.53 -30.52 -22.15
N GLU A 235 -18.83 -31.65 -22.02
CA GLU A 235 -19.19 -32.82 -21.22
C GLU A 235 -18.16 -32.95 -20.10
N LEU A 236 -18.60 -33.01 -18.85
CA LEU A 236 -17.77 -33.30 -17.67
C LEU A 236 -18.08 -34.72 -17.22
N ILE A 237 -17.08 -35.59 -17.26
CA ILE A 237 -17.19 -36.99 -16.86
C ILE A 237 -16.78 -37.11 -15.39
N HIS A 238 -17.67 -37.65 -14.55
CA HIS A 238 -17.30 -38.19 -13.24
C HIS A 238 -18.04 -39.53 -13.00
N ASN A 239 -17.28 -40.59 -12.79
CA ASN A 239 -17.73 -41.92 -12.33
C ASN A 239 -18.93 -42.56 -13.07
N GLY A 240 -18.90 -42.59 -14.40
CA GLY A 240 -19.55 -43.64 -15.19
C GLY A 240 -21.08 -43.77 -15.12
N LYS A 241 -21.82 -42.75 -14.68
CA LYS A 241 -23.29 -42.72 -14.78
C LYS A 241 -23.77 -41.42 -15.41
N HIS A 242 -24.57 -41.55 -16.48
CA HIS A 242 -25.21 -40.43 -17.17
C HIS A 242 -26.53 -40.09 -16.46
N GLU A 243 -26.65 -38.90 -15.87
CA GLU A 243 -27.94 -38.33 -15.43
C GLU A 243 -28.20 -36.99 -16.11
N TYR A 244 -29.40 -36.84 -16.66
CA TYR A 244 -29.87 -35.61 -17.32
C TYR A 244 -30.62 -34.72 -16.32
N LEU A 245 -30.05 -33.57 -15.94
CA LEU A 245 -30.76 -32.56 -15.16
C LEU A 245 -31.63 -31.70 -16.09
N LYS A 246 -32.95 -31.75 -15.85
CA LYS A 246 -33.97 -30.89 -16.46
C LYS A 246 -33.93 -29.52 -15.77
N VAL A 247 -33.67 -28.45 -16.52
CA VAL A 247 -33.77 -27.07 -15.99
C VAL A 247 -35.24 -26.66 -16.00
N GLU A 248 -35.87 -26.61 -14.83
CA GLU A 248 -37.14 -25.90 -14.65
C GLU A 248 -36.88 -24.40 -14.53
N LYS A 249 -37.72 -23.60 -15.20
CA LYS A 249 -37.73 -22.14 -15.12
C LYS A 249 -38.00 -21.69 -13.68
N THR A 250 -36.99 -21.14 -13.01
CA THR A 250 -37.19 -20.45 -11.74
C THR A 250 -37.88 -19.10 -11.96
N LYS A 251 -38.94 -18.88 -11.18
CA LYS A 251 -39.69 -17.63 -11.09
C LYS A 251 -38.80 -16.49 -10.60
N SER A 252 -39.08 -15.29 -11.11
CA SER A 252 -38.41 -14.03 -10.75
C SER A 252 -38.37 -13.81 -9.23
N VAL A 253 -37.18 -13.81 -8.65
CA VAL A 253 -36.92 -13.31 -7.30
C VAL A 253 -36.83 -11.79 -7.37
N LYS A 254 -37.55 -11.08 -6.48
CA LYS A 254 -37.46 -9.62 -6.33
C LYS A 254 -36.03 -9.21 -5.94
N PRO A 255 -35.53 -8.04 -6.37
CA PRO A 255 -34.16 -7.64 -6.08
C PRO A 255 -33.96 -7.52 -4.56
N GLU A 256 -32.98 -8.26 -4.03
CA GLU A 256 -32.42 -8.06 -2.69
C GLU A 256 -31.90 -6.61 -2.57
N LYS A 257 -32.01 -6.03 -1.37
CA LYS A 257 -31.51 -4.68 -1.06
C LYS A 257 -30.07 -4.51 -1.55
N LYS A 258 -29.74 -3.34 -2.09
CA LYS A 258 -28.36 -3.02 -2.49
C LYS A 258 -27.44 -3.13 -1.28
N ILE A 259 -26.25 -3.71 -1.46
CA ILE A 259 -25.24 -3.90 -0.41
C ILE A 259 -24.95 -2.59 0.34
N ASP A 260 -24.94 -1.45 -0.35
CA ASP A 260 -24.74 -0.12 0.24
C ASP A 260 -25.84 0.26 1.24
N GLU A 261 -27.08 -0.19 1.03
CA GLU A 261 -28.18 0.05 1.98
C GLU A 261 -28.00 -0.78 3.25
N ILE A 262 -27.49 -2.02 3.12
CA ILE A 262 -27.22 -2.91 4.26
C ILE A 262 -26.05 -2.38 5.09
N ILE A 263 -24.96 -1.95 4.44
CA ILE A 263 -23.81 -1.30 5.09
C ILE A 263 -24.27 -0.03 5.81
N ASN A 264 -25.07 0.81 5.16
CA ASN A 264 -25.61 2.02 5.78
C ASN A 264 -26.56 1.74 6.96
N GLU A 265 -27.35 0.66 6.91
CA GLU A 265 -28.22 0.24 8.02
C GLU A 265 -27.41 -0.29 9.22
N ASN A 266 -26.39 -1.11 8.98
CA ASN A 266 -25.49 -1.64 10.02
C ASN A 266 -24.69 -0.51 10.69
N ASN A 267 -24.11 0.40 9.92
CA ASN A 267 -23.43 1.59 10.43
C ASN A 267 -24.33 2.45 11.33
N LYS A 268 -25.57 2.71 10.91
CA LYS A 268 -26.54 3.47 11.72
C LYS A 268 -26.87 2.77 13.03
N LYS A 269 -26.91 1.44 13.03
CA LYS A 269 -27.12 0.62 14.23
C LYS A 269 -25.91 0.70 15.16
N ASN A 270 -24.70 0.58 14.62
CA ASN A 270 -23.45 0.67 15.37
C ASN A 270 -23.26 2.04 16.03
N TYR A 271 -23.55 3.13 15.31
CA TYR A 271 -23.56 4.49 15.87
C TYR A 271 -24.58 4.66 17.01
N LYS A 272 -25.80 4.12 16.86
CA LYS A 272 -26.83 4.16 17.91
C LYS A 272 -26.45 3.35 19.14
N LEU A 273 -25.82 2.18 18.94
CA LEU A 273 -25.31 1.33 20.01
C LEU A 273 -24.25 2.07 20.83
N ALA A 274 -23.30 2.75 20.17
CA ALA A 274 -22.29 3.56 20.82
C ALA A 274 -22.91 4.66 21.71
N LYS A 275 -23.89 5.41 21.19
CA LYS A 275 -24.49 6.54 21.92
C LYS A 275 -25.28 6.15 23.18
N ASN A 276 -25.76 4.91 23.27
CA ASN A 276 -26.61 4.45 24.37
C ASN A 276 -25.82 3.71 25.48
N TYR A 277 -24.51 3.51 25.32
CA TYR A 277 -23.73 2.70 26.24
C TYR A 277 -23.10 3.57 27.34
N SER A 278 -23.77 3.71 28.48
CA SER A 278 -23.20 4.27 29.70
C SER A 278 -22.78 3.13 30.63
N LYS A 279 -21.47 2.93 30.81
CA LYS A 279 -20.92 1.92 31.74
C LYS A 279 -20.06 2.60 32.79
N ASP A 280 -19.96 1.93 33.94
CA ASP A 280 -19.03 2.24 35.01
C ASP A 280 -17.59 2.31 34.48
N MET A 281 -17.03 3.52 34.44
CA MET A 281 -15.69 3.83 33.93
C MET A 281 -14.57 3.17 34.76
N SER A 282 -14.87 2.66 35.97
CA SER A 282 -13.87 2.02 36.84
C SER A 282 -13.31 0.69 36.31
N LYS A 283 -13.86 0.15 35.23
CA LYS A 283 -13.46 -1.14 34.62
C LYS A 283 -12.76 -1.03 33.27
N ILE A 284 -12.44 0.18 32.83
CA ILE A 284 -11.77 0.44 31.56
C ILE A 284 -10.29 0.68 31.83
N GLU A 285 -9.43 0.00 31.07
CA GLU A 285 -7.99 0.21 31.08
C GLU A 285 -7.62 1.08 29.89
N ILE A 286 -7.23 2.32 30.15
CA ILE A 286 -6.79 3.29 29.16
C ILE A 286 -5.27 3.29 29.09
N GLN A 287 -4.75 3.18 27.87
CA GLN A 287 -3.33 3.18 27.57
C GLN A 287 -3.00 4.44 26.76
N GLY A 288 -1.93 5.13 27.09
CA GLY A 288 -1.49 6.33 26.42
C GLY A 288 -0.11 6.19 25.82
N PHE A 289 0.02 6.49 24.52
CA PHE A 289 1.30 6.53 23.84
C PHE A 289 1.98 7.90 24.00
N ILE A 290 3.26 7.90 24.37
CA ILE A 290 4.11 9.09 24.44
C ILE A 290 5.18 8.97 23.34
N TYR A 291 5.06 9.83 22.34
CA TYR A 291 6.04 9.97 21.28
C TYR A 291 7.17 10.91 21.73
N PRO A 292 8.44 10.64 21.37
CA PRO A 292 9.59 11.37 21.90
C PRO A 292 9.82 12.73 21.25
N ASP A 293 9.11 13.07 20.18
CA ASP A 293 9.23 14.34 19.47
C ASP A 293 8.64 15.55 20.22
N ASN A 294 8.79 16.73 19.64
CA ASN A 294 8.35 18.03 20.18
C ASN A 294 6.83 18.25 20.12
N TYR A 295 5.98 17.23 20.36
CA TYR A 295 4.61 17.51 20.76
C TYR A 295 4.65 18.15 22.15
N ASN A 296 4.55 19.49 22.21
CA ASN A 296 4.62 20.36 23.39
C ASN A 296 3.54 20.10 24.48
N LYS A 297 3.08 18.85 24.65
CA LYS A 297 1.99 18.50 25.55
C LYS A 297 1.91 17.03 25.94
N SER A 298 2.71 16.12 25.38
CA SER A 298 2.58 14.68 25.66
C SER A 298 2.72 14.34 27.15
N MET A 299 3.69 14.97 27.83
CA MET A 299 3.89 14.81 29.27
C MET A 299 2.79 15.50 30.10
N ASP A 300 2.35 16.68 29.69
CA ASP A 300 1.25 17.39 30.35
C ASP A 300 -0.07 16.62 30.25
N ASP A 301 -0.35 16.05 29.08
CA ASP A 301 -1.50 15.19 28.85
C ASP A 301 -1.39 13.90 29.67
N ALA A 302 -0.20 13.32 29.82
CA ALA A 302 0.00 12.17 30.71
C ALA A 302 -0.39 12.51 32.15
N ILE A 303 0.04 13.69 32.65
CA ILE A 303 -0.27 14.19 33.99
C ILE A 303 -1.77 14.46 34.14
N PHE A 304 -2.41 15.00 33.10
CA PHE A 304 -3.81 15.41 33.09
C PHE A 304 -4.77 14.22 33.00
N TYR A 305 -4.53 13.27 32.10
CA TYR A 305 -5.40 12.11 31.88
C TYR A 305 -5.11 10.94 32.83
N LYS A 306 -3.87 10.80 33.30
CA LYS A 306 -3.40 9.67 34.13
C LYS A 306 -3.86 8.30 33.62
N PRO A 307 -3.47 7.90 32.39
CA PRO A 307 -3.81 6.58 31.84
C PRO A 307 -3.37 5.45 32.77
N ASN A 308 -4.09 4.32 32.75
CA ASN A 308 -3.72 3.11 33.49
C ASN A 308 -2.37 2.57 33.03
N ILE A 309 -2.06 2.70 31.72
CA ILE A 309 -0.78 2.28 31.12
C ILE A 309 -0.19 3.44 30.32
N LEU A 310 1.08 3.73 30.53
CA LEU A 310 1.86 4.71 29.79
C LEU A 310 2.91 4.00 28.95
N LYS A 311 2.90 4.21 27.63
CA LYS A 311 3.79 3.57 26.65
C LYS A 311 4.68 4.64 26.04
N ALA A 312 5.89 4.81 26.57
CA ALA A 312 6.81 5.85 26.12
C ALA A 312 7.85 5.27 25.16
N GLU A 313 7.92 5.81 23.94
CA GLU A 313 8.89 5.36 22.93
C GLU A 313 10.29 5.88 23.25
N TYR A 314 10.95 5.16 24.15
CA TYR A 314 12.33 5.41 24.53
C TYR A 314 13.31 4.61 23.70
N HIS A 315 12.85 3.61 22.93
CA HIS A 315 13.74 2.81 22.11
C HIS A 315 13.22 2.72 20.68
N ARG A 316 14.17 2.64 19.75
CA ARG A 316 13.93 2.36 18.35
C ARG A 316 14.96 1.38 17.81
N ILE A 317 14.55 0.45 16.96
CA ILE A 317 15.47 -0.32 16.14
C ILE A 317 15.65 0.41 14.81
N ASP A 318 16.87 0.89 14.55
CA ASP A 318 17.18 1.67 13.35
C ASP A 318 17.22 0.79 12.08
N ASN A 319 17.46 1.43 10.93
CA ASN A 319 17.53 0.74 9.64
C ASN A 319 18.73 -0.22 9.50
N TYR A 320 19.67 -0.19 10.44
CA TYR A 320 20.81 -1.10 10.53
C TYR A 320 20.61 -2.18 11.62
N GLY A 321 19.43 -2.21 12.22
CA GLY A 321 19.04 -3.16 13.26
C GLY A 321 19.65 -2.87 14.62
N ASN A 322 20.19 -1.68 14.88
CA ASN A 322 20.71 -1.31 16.20
C ASN A 322 19.57 -0.82 17.09
N LEU A 323 19.58 -1.21 18.36
CA LEU A 323 18.73 -0.59 19.37
C LEU A 323 19.29 0.79 19.72
N VAL A 324 18.45 1.82 19.57
CA VAL A 324 18.79 3.22 19.80
C VAL A 324 17.90 3.72 20.93
N LEU A 325 18.53 4.29 21.96
CA LEU A 325 17.85 4.99 23.02
C LEU A 325 17.49 6.41 22.54
N MET A 326 16.21 6.74 22.58
CA MET A 326 15.66 8.01 22.11
C MET A 326 15.62 9.02 23.27
N ASP A 327 16.75 9.67 23.55
CA ASP A 327 16.89 10.60 24.67
C ASP A 327 16.17 11.95 24.47
N GLU A 328 15.80 12.61 25.58
CA GLU A 328 15.04 13.86 25.53
C GLU A 328 15.77 15.02 24.81
N LYS A 329 17.11 15.01 24.80
CA LYS A 329 17.90 16.09 24.19
C LYS A 329 17.93 15.98 22.68
N SER A 330 18.02 14.75 22.18
CA SER A 330 18.13 14.47 20.74
C SER A 330 16.76 14.37 20.07
N TRP A 331 15.73 13.95 20.81
CA TRP A 331 14.44 13.61 20.23
C TRP A 331 13.31 14.54 20.65
N GLY A 332 13.35 15.14 21.84
CA GLY A 332 12.31 16.05 22.34
C GLY A 332 11.80 15.67 23.73
N ASP A 333 10.90 16.48 24.29
CA ASP A 333 10.49 16.39 25.71
C ASP A 333 9.86 15.06 26.11
N GLY A 334 9.30 14.30 25.15
CA GLY A 334 8.76 12.95 25.39
C GLY A 334 9.84 11.86 25.48
N GLY A 335 11.08 12.17 25.12
CA GLY A 335 12.19 11.23 25.08
C GLY A 335 12.67 10.76 26.45
N TYR A 336 13.60 9.82 26.43
CA TYR A 336 14.16 9.21 27.61
C TYR A 336 14.96 10.21 28.44
N SER A 337 14.60 10.31 29.71
CA SER A 337 15.45 10.77 30.80
C SER A 337 15.06 10.08 32.09
N ILE A 338 15.97 10.08 33.07
CA ILE A 338 15.66 9.57 34.41
C ILE A 338 14.48 10.35 34.99
N GLU A 339 14.45 11.67 34.78
CA GLU A 339 13.38 12.53 35.26
C GLU A 339 12.03 12.18 34.64
N ASN A 340 11.96 11.98 33.32
CA ASN A 340 10.73 11.58 32.64
C ASN A 340 10.21 10.24 33.13
N ILE A 341 11.07 9.23 33.30
CA ILE A 341 10.66 7.94 33.87
C ILE A 341 10.10 8.11 35.29
N GLU A 342 10.77 8.88 36.15
CA GLU A 342 10.28 9.12 37.51
C GLU A 342 8.97 9.92 37.53
N LYS A 343 8.77 10.87 36.61
CA LYS A 343 7.50 11.59 36.43
C LYS A 343 6.37 10.61 36.07
N LEU A 344 6.56 9.76 35.06
CA LEU A 344 5.55 8.81 34.63
C LEU A 344 5.19 7.80 35.73
N LYS A 345 6.17 7.27 36.45
CA LYS A 345 5.92 6.35 37.58
C LYS A 345 5.12 6.99 38.72
N LYS A 346 5.30 8.30 38.97
CA LYS A 346 4.55 9.03 40.01
C LYS A 346 3.07 9.21 39.67
N LEU A 347 2.66 9.02 38.41
CA LEU A 347 1.26 9.10 38.00
C LEU A 347 0.41 7.92 38.49
N GLY A 348 1.05 6.82 38.90
CA GLY A 348 0.39 5.67 39.52
C GLY A 348 -0.11 4.59 38.56
N GLY A 349 0.11 4.75 37.25
CA GLY A 349 -0.14 3.74 36.22
C GLY A 349 1.06 2.82 35.95
N GLU A 350 0.86 1.78 35.14
CA GLU A 350 1.94 0.96 34.60
C GLU A 350 2.75 1.76 33.57
N VAL A 351 4.07 1.55 33.53
CA VAL A 351 4.96 2.24 32.58
C VAL A 351 5.69 1.22 31.72
N TYR A 352 5.67 1.41 30.42
CA TYR A 352 6.36 0.58 29.43
C TYR A 352 7.30 1.45 28.61
N THR A 353 8.44 0.88 28.22
CA THR A 353 9.19 1.42 27.10
C THR A 353 8.65 0.82 25.81
N THR A 354 8.21 1.66 24.90
CA THR A 354 7.93 1.24 23.52
C THR A 354 9.24 1.15 22.74
N VAL A 355 9.36 0.09 21.94
CA VAL A 355 10.43 -0.18 21.00
C VAL A 355 9.84 -0.08 19.60
N SER A 356 10.06 1.04 18.93
CA SER A 356 9.60 1.22 17.55
C SER A 356 10.55 0.60 16.55
N GLY A 357 10.05 0.24 15.37
CA GLY A 357 10.89 -0.25 14.28
C GLY A 357 10.10 -0.55 13.01
N LEU A 358 10.85 -0.79 11.93
CA LEU A 358 10.29 -1.17 10.63
C LEU A 358 10.88 -2.54 10.23
N ARG A 359 10.63 -2.98 8.99
CA ARG A 359 11.13 -4.27 8.48
C ARG A 359 12.61 -4.57 8.77
N PRO A 360 13.58 -3.61 8.70
CA PRO A 360 14.98 -3.90 9.02
C PRO A 360 15.21 -4.51 10.41
N ALA A 361 14.32 -4.27 11.38
CA ALA A 361 14.39 -4.91 12.70
C ALA A 361 14.18 -6.43 12.60
N VAL A 362 13.12 -6.88 11.92
CA VAL A 362 12.84 -8.32 11.74
C VAL A 362 13.84 -8.98 10.79
N THR A 363 14.37 -8.24 9.80
CA THR A 363 15.50 -8.69 8.98
C THR A 363 16.74 -8.95 9.84
N THR A 364 16.99 -8.09 10.83
CA THR A 364 18.10 -8.24 11.77
C THR A 364 17.91 -9.45 12.69
N PHE A 365 16.70 -9.64 13.21
CA PHE A 365 16.38 -10.82 14.03
C PHE A 365 16.58 -12.13 13.27
N LYS A 366 16.23 -12.15 11.98
CA LYS A 366 16.46 -13.29 11.08
C LYS A 366 17.97 -13.53 10.86
N ASN A 367 18.70 -12.49 10.47
CA ASN A 367 20.07 -12.65 9.98
C ASN A 367 21.13 -12.70 11.08
N ASN A 368 20.81 -12.21 12.28
CA ASN A 368 21.77 -12.08 13.37
C ASN A 368 21.13 -12.42 14.73
N VAL A 369 21.05 -13.71 15.02
CA VAL A 369 20.53 -14.24 16.30
C VAL A 369 21.30 -13.68 17.51
N LYS A 370 22.61 -13.42 17.36
CA LYS A 370 23.40 -12.80 18.44
C LYS A 370 22.87 -11.40 18.76
N LYS A 371 22.69 -10.57 17.73
CA LYS A 371 22.16 -9.20 17.88
C LYS A 371 20.72 -9.20 18.41
N ARG A 372 19.88 -10.15 17.97
CA ARG A 372 18.54 -10.38 18.56
C ARG A 372 18.63 -10.58 20.08
N LYS A 373 19.53 -11.46 20.54
CA LYS A 373 19.73 -11.73 21.97
C LYS A 373 20.31 -10.55 22.73
N GLU A 374 21.23 -9.80 22.14
CA GLU A 374 21.78 -8.56 22.73
C GLU A 374 20.67 -7.54 22.98
N ILE A 375 19.79 -7.33 21.99
CA ILE A 375 18.61 -6.45 22.11
C ILE A 375 17.69 -6.92 23.24
N ILE A 376 17.41 -8.22 23.33
CA ILE A 376 16.57 -8.79 24.40
C ILE A 376 17.17 -8.51 25.79
N GLU A 377 18.46 -8.73 25.97
CA GLU A 377 19.13 -8.48 27.25
C GLU A 377 19.16 -7.00 27.61
N GLU A 378 19.35 -6.11 26.64
CA GLU A 378 19.34 -4.67 26.85
C GLU A 378 17.95 -4.18 27.29
N LEU A 379 16.89 -4.59 26.60
CA LEU A 379 15.51 -4.23 26.94
C LEU A 379 15.09 -4.76 28.32
N ASN A 380 15.45 -6.01 28.63
CA ASN A 380 15.20 -6.59 29.95
C ASN A 380 15.97 -5.83 31.06
N SER A 381 17.25 -5.54 30.82
CA SER A 381 18.08 -4.78 31.75
C SER A 381 17.55 -3.37 31.98
N PHE A 382 17.08 -2.71 30.92
CA PHE A 382 16.43 -1.40 31.01
C PHE A 382 15.18 -1.46 31.88
N ALA A 383 14.28 -2.42 31.63
CA ALA A 383 13.05 -2.58 32.39
C ALA A 383 13.30 -2.82 33.90
N ILE A 384 14.33 -3.62 34.22
CA ILE A 384 14.76 -3.89 35.60
C ILE A 384 15.36 -2.63 36.24
N LYS A 385 16.37 -2.04 35.59
CA LYS A 385 17.12 -0.89 36.08
C LYS A 385 16.21 0.29 36.42
N HIS A 386 15.26 0.59 35.53
CA HIS A 386 14.36 1.72 35.69
C HIS A 386 13.10 1.43 36.50
N LYS A 387 12.92 0.14 36.89
CA LYS A 387 11.76 -0.35 37.64
C LYS A 387 10.44 -0.01 36.94
N ILE A 388 10.42 -0.05 35.62
CA ILE A 388 9.20 0.07 34.81
C ILE A 388 8.51 -1.29 34.70
N THR A 389 7.24 -1.30 34.28
CA THR A 389 6.40 -2.49 34.25
C THR A 389 6.83 -3.48 33.17
N GLY A 390 7.19 -2.98 31.99
CA GLY A 390 7.46 -3.87 30.87
C GLY A 390 7.98 -3.19 29.61
N VAL A 391 7.89 -3.94 28.52
CA VAL A 391 8.30 -3.53 27.17
C VAL A 391 7.10 -3.63 26.24
N ASP A 392 6.92 -2.64 25.39
CA ASP A 392 5.91 -2.56 24.33
C ASP A 392 6.63 -2.64 22.98
N ILE A 393 6.29 -3.61 22.13
CA ILE A 393 6.98 -3.85 20.86
C ILE A 393 6.12 -3.33 19.71
N ASP A 394 6.65 -2.38 18.95
CA ASP A 394 5.98 -1.73 17.83
C ASP A 394 6.84 -1.79 16.56
N ILE A 395 6.90 -2.98 15.95
CA ILE A 395 7.67 -3.23 14.74
C ILE A 395 6.70 -3.39 13.57
N GLU A 396 6.75 -2.46 12.61
CA GLU A 396 5.73 -2.32 11.56
C GLU A 396 6.22 -2.72 10.15
N GLN A 397 5.43 -2.36 9.12
CA GLN A 397 5.54 -2.79 7.72
C GLN A 397 5.23 -4.27 7.50
N PHE A 398 4.26 -4.79 8.25
CA PHE A 398 3.85 -6.20 8.26
C PHE A 398 3.63 -6.79 6.86
N GLY A 399 3.10 -6.00 5.92
CA GLY A 399 2.76 -6.46 4.55
C GLY A 399 3.96 -6.81 3.67
N VAL A 400 5.18 -6.41 4.04
CA VAL A 400 6.41 -6.68 3.27
C VAL A 400 7.35 -7.66 3.95
N TRP A 401 6.97 -8.22 5.10
CA TRP A 401 7.79 -9.21 5.81
C TRP A 401 7.76 -10.55 5.08
N THR A 402 8.89 -11.23 5.01
CA THR A 402 8.97 -12.62 4.54
C THR A 402 8.51 -13.61 5.63
N VAL A 403 8.27 -14.87 5.23
CA VAL A 403 7.94 -15.95 6.17
C VAL A 403 9.03 -16.14 7.22
N ASP A 404 10.31 -16.11 6.82
CA ASP A 404 11.43 -16.25 7.76
C ASP A 404 11.56 -15.05 8.71
N GLU A 405 11.34 -13.83 8.22
CA GLU A 405 11.36 -12.62 9.05
C GLU A 405 10.23 -12.66 10.08
N THR A 406 9.04 -13.11 9.66
CA THR A 406 7.89 -13.32 10.55
C THR A 406 8.21 -14.37 11.63
N LYS A 407 8.82 -15.49 11.25
CA LYS A 407 9.26 -16.52 12.20
C LYS A 407 10.29 -15.95 13.18
N ALA A 408 11.28 -15.20 12.69
CA ALA A 408 12.30 -14.59 13.55
C ALA A 408 11.73 -13.55 14.52
N PHE A 409 10.66 -12.84 14.14
CA PHE A 409 9.91 -11.95 15.02
C PHE A 409 9.13 -12.71 16.09
N ILE A 410 8.46 -13.82 15.74
CA ILE A 410 7.78 -14.68 16.71
C ILE A 410 8.79 -15.27 17.71
N ASP A 411 9.94 -15.75 17.23
CA ASP A 411 11.04 -16.21 18.09
C ASP A 411 11.52 -15.09 19.02
N PHE A 412 11.70 -13.86 18.51
CA PHE A 412 12.07 -12.69 19.32
C PHE A 412 11.05 -12.42 20.43
N LEU A 413 9.76 -12.40 20.12
CA LEU A 413 8.70 -12.20 21.12
C LEU A 413 8.67 -13.30 22.17
N SER A 414 8.83 -14.56 21.75
CA SER A 414 8.89 -15.70 22.67
C SER A 414 10.08 -15.60 23.63
N GLU A 415 11.27 -15.28 23.11
CA GLU A 415 12.50 -15.14 23.90
C GLU A 415 12.41 -13.93 24.86
N LEU A 416 11.96 -12.77 24.35
CA LEU A 416 11.81 -11.54 25.12
C LEU A 416 10.76 -11.70 26.22
N GLY A 417 9.57 -12.18 25.88
CA GLY A 417 8.47 -12.36 26.84
C GLY A 417 8.85 -13.30 27.97
N THR A 418 9.46 -14.45 27.64
CA THR A 418 9.99 -15.40 28.65
C THR A 418 10.99 -14.72 29.59
N LYS A 419 11.93 -13.94 29.02
CA LYS A 419 12.95 -13.24 29.81
C LYS A 419 12.34 -12.17 30.71
N LEU A 420 11.41 -11.37 30.20
CA LEU A 420 10.70 -10.34 30.96
C LEU A 420 9.90 -10.95 32.11
N HIS A 421 9.11 -11.99 31.83
CA HIS A 421 8.29 -12.68 32.83
C HIS A 421 9.13 -13.30 33.95
N SER A 422 10.30 -13.89 33.63
CA SER A 422 11.24 -14.39 34.64
C SER A 422 11.73 -13.32 35.62
N ASN A 423 11.64 -12.04 35.22
CA ASN A 423 12.00 -10.86 36.01
C ASN A 423 10.77 -10.07 36.49
N LYS A 424 9.57 -10.68 36.45
CA LYS A 424 8.29 -10.05 36.83
C LYS A 424 7.98 -8.78 36.03
N LYS A 425 8.42 -8.76 34.76
CA LYS A 425 8.10 -7.71 33.77
C LYS A 425 7.07 -8.24 32.78
N LYS A 426 6.40 -7.33 32.07
CA LYS A 426 5.34 -7.64 31.10
C LYS A 426 5.73 -7.29 29.66
N LEU A 427 5.05 -7.90 28.70
CA LEU A 427 5.23 -7.68 27.26
C LEU A 427 3.91 -7.26 26.59
N ILE A 428 3.94 -6.14 25.88
CA ILE A 428 2.89 -5.71 24.96
C ILE A 428 3.42 -5.84 23.53
N VAL A 429 2.57 -6.23 22.58
CA VAL A 429 2.90 -6.24 21.15
C VAL A 429 1.84 -5.46 20.37
N ASN A 430 2.29 -4.55 19.50
CA ASN A 430 1.42 -3.80 18.59
C ASN A 430 1.23 -4.58 17.29
N LEU A 431 -0.02 -4.64 16.80
CA LEU A 431 -0.44 -5.47 15.66
C LEU A 431 -1.15 -4.64 14.60
N PRO A 432 -1.04 -5.01 13.30
CA PRO A 432 -1.83 -4.37 12.26
C PRO A 432 -3.30 -4.66 12.47
N ALA A 433 -4.18 -3.75 12.07
CA ALA A 433 -5.60 -4.00 12.02
C ALA A 433 -5.92 -5.02 10.90
N VAL A 434 -6.60 -6.11 11.25
CA VAL A 434 -7.05 -7.13 10.29
C VAL A 434 -8.53 -7.40 10.53
N SER A 435 -9.35 -7.15 9.51
CA SER A 435 -10.82 -7.23 9.58
C SER A 435 -11.39 -8.56 9.08
N SER A 436 -10.60 -9.37 8.39
CA SER A 436 -11.09 -10.62 7.78
C SER A 436 -10.00 -11.63 7.44
N ASP A 437 -10.42 -12.88 7.20
CA ASP A 437 -9.55 -13.94 6.67
C ASP A 437 -8.94 -13.55 5.30
N LEU A 438 -9.63 -12.70 4.52
CA LEU A 438 -9.12 -12.20 3.24
C LEU A 438 -8.01 -11.18 3.45
N GLU A 439 -8.23 -10.20 4.32
CA GLU A 439 -7.22 -9.18 4.66
C GLU A 439 -6.01 -9.82 5.35
N SER A 440 -6.23 -10.85 6.18
CA SER A 440 -5.13 -11.59 6.79
C SER A 440 -4.12 -12.12 5.76
N LYS A 441 -4.55 -12.48 4.54
CA LYS A 441 -3.65 -13.02 3.50
C LYS A 441 -2.56 -12.04 3.04
N TRP A 442 -2.72 -10.75 3.30
CA TRP A 442 -1.73 -9.72 3.02
C TRP A 442 -0.53 -9.78 3.97
N TYR A 443 -0.71 -10.43 5.13
CA TYR A 443 0.31 -10.51 6.17
C TYR A 443 0.79 -11.95 6.35
N ASN A 444 2.11 -12.14 6.44
CA ASN A 444 2.67 -13.41 6.90
C ASN A 444 2.46 -13.59 8.41
N LEU A 445 2.45 -12.51 9.18
CA LEU A 445 2.14 -12.51 10.61
C LEU A 445 0.65 -12.82 10.83
N LYS A 446 0.35 -13.84 11.64
CA LYS A 446 -1.01 -14.26 11.95
C LYS A 446 -1.31 -14.13 13.44
N TYR A 447 -2.52 -13.64 13.76
CA TYR A 447 -3.00 -13.53 15.13
C TYR A 447 -2.99 -14.89 15.86
N GLN A 448 -3.41 -15.96 15.19
CA GLN A 448 -3.40 -17.31 15.79
C GLN A 448 -1.98 -17.84 16.08
N ASP A 449 -0.96 -17.37 15.36
CA ASP A 449 0.42 -17.76 15.65
C ASP A 449 0.97 -16.99 16.86
N LEU A 450 0.56 -15.74 17.02
CA LEU A 450 0.85 -14.93 18.20
C LEU A 450 0.08 -15.40 19.45
N ASN A 451 -1.14 -15.93 19.30
CA ASN A 451 -1.89 -16.46 20.44
C ASN A 451 -1.25 -17.73 21.03
N LYS A 452 -0.40 -18.43 20.27
CA LYS A 452 0.43 -19.53 20.82
C LYS A 452 1.45 -19.04 21.84
N LEU A 453 1.74 -17.74 21.85
CA LEU A 453 2.60 -17.07 22.82
C LEU A 453 1.79 -16.38 23.92
N SER A 454 0.52 -16.73 24.13
CA SER A 454 -0.33 -16.08 25.13
C SER A 454 0.24 -16.20 26.55
N ASP A 455 1.04 -17.22 26.87
CA ASP A 455 1.69 -17.31 28.19
C ASP A 455 2.75 -16.22 28.43
N VAL A 456 3.31 -15.64 27.36
CA VAL A 456 4.43 -14.67 27.45
C VAL A 456 4.08 -13.29 26.90
N ILE A 457 2.92 -13.12 26.26
CA ILE A 457 2.38 -11.83 25.81
C ILE A 457 1.22 -11.43 26.73
N ASP A 458 1.33 -10.26 27.35
CA ASP A 458 0.32 -9.76 28.29
C ASP A 458 -0.81 -9.01 27.58
N ILE A 459 -0.49 -8.24 26.53
CA ILE A 459 -1.46 -7.43 25.77
C ILE A 459 -1.13 -7.46 24.28
N TYR A 460 -2.16 -7.69 23.46
CA TYR A 460 -2.14 -7.50 22.01
C TYR A 460 -2.80 -6.16 21.68
N ALA A 461 -1.99 -5.13 21.39
CA ALA A 461 -2.46 -3.80 21.04
C ALA A 461 -2.70 -3.67 19.54
N ILE A 462 -3.95 -3.68 19.10
CA ILE A 462 -4.29 -3.63 17.68
C ILE A 462 -4.44 -2.17 17.24
N MET A 463 -3.65 -1.76 16.25
CA MET A 463 -3.60 -0.38 15.74
C MET A 463 -4.76 -0.11 14.78
N THR A 464 -5.99 -0.06 15.32
CA THR A 464 -7.23 0.12 14.56
C THR A 464 -7.47 1.57 14.14
N TYR A 465 -6.50 2.23 13.53
CA TYR A 465 -6.59 3.57 12.97
C TYR A 465 -5.86 3.62 11.62
N ASP A 466 -5.73 4.81 11.03
CA ASP A 466 -5.09 5.02 9.73
C ASP A 466 -5.79 4.39 8.52
N TYR A 467 -7.10 4.13 8.64
CA TYR A 467 -7.92 3.72 7.51
C TYR A 467 -7.86 4.75 6.36
N MET A 468 -7.87 6.06 6.64
CA MET A 468 -7.68 7.07 5.59
C MET A 468 -6.28 7.00 4.93
N PHE A 469 -5.25 6.59 5.66
CA PHE A 469 -3.92 6.42 5.09
C PHE A 469 -3.90 5.29 4.06
N ASP A 470 -4.52 4.15 4.41
CA ASP A 470 -4.56 2.96 3.56
C ASP A 470 -5.56 3.07 2.41
N TYR A 471 -6.70 3.70 2.65
CA TYR A 471 -7.84 3.74 1.72
C TYR A 471 -8.05 5.11 1.06
N GLY A 472 -7.27 6.12 1.44
CA GLY A 472 -7.16 7.41 0.75
C GLY A 472 -7.92 8.54 1.44
N VAL A 473 -7.48 9.76 1.13
CA VAL A 473 -8.08 10.99 1.67
C VAL A 473 -9.55 11.09 1.27
N GLY A 474 -10.42 11.31 2.26
CA GLY A 474 -11.88 11.33 2.07
C GLY A 474 -12.55 10.29 2.95
N GLU A 475 -11.86 9.16 3.17
CA GLU A 475 -12.27 8.13 4.09
C GLU A 475 -12.11 8.57 5.56
N PRO A 476 -12.87 8.01 6.51
CA PRO A 476 -12.62 8.22 7.93
C PRO A 476 -11.25 7.70 8.36
N VAL A 477 -10.68 8.29 9.41
CA VAL A 477 -9.41 7.79 10.00
C VAL A 477 -9.63 6.43 10.66
N GLN A 478 -10.80 6.24 11.29
CA GLN A 478 -11.22 4.97 11.89
C GLN A 478 -12.76 4.83 11.76
N PRO A 479 -13.26 4.24 10.66
CA PRO A 479 -14.67 3.91 10.50
C PRO A 479 -15.17 2.92 11.57
N LEU A 480 -16.40 3.09 12.07
CA LEU A 480 -16.94 2.22 13.14
C LEU A 480 -17.22 0.78 12.66
N ASP A 481 -17.68 0.61 11.42
CA ASP A 481 -17.93 -0.72 10.87
C ASP A 481 -16.63 -1.53 10.74
N TRP A 482 -15.61 -0.95 10.12
CA TRP A 482 -14.28 -1.56 10.01
C TRP A 482 -13.67 -1.85 11.38
N LEU A 483 -13.76 -0.91 12.33
CA LEU A 483 -13.36 -1.13 13.72
C LEU A 483 -14.07 -2.35 14.34
N GLY A 484 -15.37 -2.49 14.06
CA GLY A 484 -16.16 -3.64 14.50
C GLY A 484 -15.67 -4.95 13.93
N ASP A 485 -15.39 -4.97 12.62
CA ASP A 485 -14.90 -6.17 11.92
C ASP A 485 -13.51 -6.57 12.41
N VAL A 486 -12.62 -5.61 12.69
CA VAL A 486 -11.30 -5.89 13.28
C VAL A 486 -11.42 -6.47 14.69
N ILE A 487 -12.31 -5.93 15.53
CA ILE A 487 -12.56 -6.49 16.87
C ILE A 487 -13.12 -7.91 16.77
N ASP A 488 -14.09 -8.14 15.90
CA ASP A 488 -14.73 -9.46 15.76
C ASP A 488 -13.74 -10.50 15.19
N TYR A 489 -12.87 -10.09 14.25
CA TYR A 489 -11.77 -10.92 13.75
C TYR A 489 -10.74 -11.22 14.84
N ALA A 490 -10.32 -10.22 15.62
CA ALA A 490 -9.37 -10.40 16.71
C ALA A 490 -9.88 -11.42 17.74
N LYS A 491 -11.13 -11.29 18.19
CA LYS A 491 -11.76 -12.20 19.17
C LYS A 491 -11.89 -13.65 18.70
N LYS A 492 -11.80 -13.91 17.39
CA LYS A 492 -11.76 -15.27 16.83
C LYS A 492 -10.39 -15.94 17.01
N HIS A 493 -9.33 -15.15 17.17
CA HIS A 493 -7.95 -15.61 17.04
C HIS A 493 -7.05 -15.34 18.24
N ILE A 494 -7.38 -14.36 19.09
CA ILE A 494 -6.62 -14.00 20.30
C ILE A 494 -7.53 -13.95 21.53
N ASP A 495 -6.94 -14.18 22.70
CA ASP A 495 -7.64 -14.20 23.98
C ASP A 495 -8.28 -12.84 24.30
N ASN A 496 -9.61 -12.81 24.47
CA ASN A 496 -10.40 -11.58 24.55
C ASN A 496 -9.93 -10.60 25.62
N GLU A 497 -9.52 -11.10 26.78
CA GLU A 497 -9.05 -10.31 27.91
C GLU A 497 -7.69 -9.64 27.66
N LYS A 498 -6.94 -10.07 26.64
CA LYS A 498 -5.63 -9.52 26.28
C LYS A 498 -5.69 -8.53 25.11
N ILE A 499 -6.85 -8.36 24.48
CA ILE A 499 -7.03 -7.45 23.35
C ILE A 499 -7.10 -6.01 23.86
N SER A 500 -6.23 -5.15 23.33
CA SER A 500 -6.31 -3.69 23.44
C SER A 500 -6.57 -3.09 22.06
N ILE A 501 -7.51 -2.15 21.98
CA ILE A 501 -7.95 -1.56 20.71
C ILE A 501 -7.48 -0.11 20.60
N GLY A 502 -6.79 0.19 19.50
CA GLY A 502 -6.24 1.50 19.18
C GLY A 502 -7.29 2.53 18.78
N ILE A 503 -7.21 3.75 19.29
CA ILE A 503 -8.01 4.90 18.84
C ILE A 503 -7.05 6.04 18.47
N ASN A 504 -7.27 6.66 17.31
CA ASN A 504 -6.57 7.87 16.92
C ASN A 504 -7.05 9.06 17.76
N SER A 505 -6.15 9.87 18.30
CA SER A 505 -6.41 11.21 18.86
C SER A 505 -5.98 12.30 17.87
N TYR A 506 -5.90 12.00 16.58
CA TYR A 506 -5.51 12.96 15.54
C TYR A 506 -6.48 12.88 14.38
N GLY A 507 -6.33 13.81 13.46
CA GLY A 507 -7.03 13.86 12.19
C GLY A 507 -6.09 13.73 11.01
N TYR A 508 -6.66 13.77 9.81
CA TYR A 508 -5.92 13.82 8.57
C TYR A 508 -6.42 14.93 7.66
N THR A 509 -5.52 15.44 6.84
CA THR A 509 -5.86 16.33 5.72
C THR A 509 -5.13 15.94 4.46
N GLY A 510 -5.79 16.11 3.32
CA GLY A 510 -5.15 16.00 2.02
C GLY A 510 -6.12 16.39 0.92
N ILE A 511 -5.78 16.08 -0.33
CA ILE A 511 -6.69 16.23 -1.46
C ILE A 511 -7.51 14.95 -1.58
N ASN A 512 -8.85 15.05 -1.67
CA ASN A 512 -9.74 13.90 -1.82
C ASN A 512 -9.26 12.92 -2.89
N GLY A 513 -9.21 11.63 -2.54
CA GLY A 513 -8.73 10.53 -3.38
C GLY A 513 -7.22 10.35 -3.43
N GLN A 514 -6.40 11.14 -2.71
CA GLN A 514 -4.95 10.94 -2.66
C GLN A 514 -4.51 10.03 -1.49
N TYR A 515 -3.37 9.36 -1.64
CA TYR A 515 -2.80 8.38 -0.68
C TYR A 515 -1.59 8.94 0.06
N ASN A 516 -1.70 10.19 0.48
CA ASN A 516 -0.66 10.91 1.21
C ASN A 516 -1.26 11.89 2.23
N PRO A 517 -2.25 11.44 3.05
CA PRO A 517 -2.84 12.32 4.05
C PRO A 517 -1.76 12.78 5.04
N LYS A 518 -1.89 14.02 5.50
CA LYS A 518 -1.02 14.64 6.51
C LYS A 518 -1.74 14.69 7.84
N ILE A 519 -1.07 14.21 8.89
CA ILE A 519 -1.62 14.25 10.25
C ILE A 519 -1.92 15.71 10.61
N ILE A 520 -3.06 15.94 11.24
CA ILE A 520 -3.46 17.24 11.76
C ILE A 520 -4.12 17.11 13.14
N THR A 521 -3.75 17.99 14.07
CA THR A 521 -4.42 18.08 15.37
C THR A 521 -5.64 19.00 15.31
N TYR A 522 -6.51 18.94 16.31
CA TYR A 522 -7.67 19.82 16.46
C TYR A 522 -7.26 21.30 16.51
N GLU A 523 -6.17 21.61 17.22
CA GLU A 523 -5.63 22.98 17.30
C GLU A 523 -5.14 23.50 15.95
N GLN A 524 -4.58 22.62 15.12
CA GLN A 524 -4.22 22.96 13.74
C GLN A 524 -5.46 23.07 12.85
N ALA A 525 -6.41 22.14 12.96
CA ALA A 525 -7.66 22.10 12.21
C ALA A 525 -8.50 23.38 12.40
N LYS A 526 -8.60 23.89 13.63
CA LYS A 526 -9.32 25.13 13.96
C LYS A 526 -8.84 26.36 13.18
N LYS A 527 -7.58 26.37 12.74
CA LYS A 527 -6.96 27.49 12.03
C LYS A 527 -7.21 27.43 10.52
N ILE A 528 -7.81 26.35 10.04
CA ILE A 528 -8.04 26.12 8.61
C ILE A 528 -9.36 26.74 8.16
N LYS A 529 -9.37 27.22 6.91
CA LYS A 529 -10.53 27.81 6.27
C LYS A 529 -11.73 26.84 6.27
N ASN A 530 -12.92 27.40 6.43
CA ASN A 530 -14.20 26.68 6.52
C ASN A 530 -14.30 25.68 7.69
N PHE A 531 -13.42 25.70 8.69
CA PHE A 531 -13.52 24.83 9.86
C PHE A 531 -14.90 24.88 10.54
N LYS A 532 -15.56 26.05 10.60
CA LYS A 532 -16.91 26.21 11.15
C LYS A 532 -18.00 25.43 10.40
N SER A 533 -17.72 24.97 9.18
CA SER A 533 -18.62 24.10 8.40
C SER A 533 -18.44 22.61 8.70
N ALA A 534 -17.52 22.26 9.61
CA ALA A 534 -17.30 20.87 9.99
C ALA A 534 -18.58 20.23 10.53
N THR A 535 -18.88 19.06 10.00
CA THR A 535 -20.04 18.25 10.40
C THR A 535 -19.59 16.89 10.86
N ARG A 536 -20.35 16.30 11.79
CA ARG A 536 -20.05 14.96 12.29
C ARG A 536 -20.50 13.91 11.29
N ASP A 537 -19.56 13.08 10.87
CA ASP A 537 -19.82 11.84 10.17
C ASP A 537 -20.33 10.79 11.15
N LYS A 538 -21.55 10.31 10.92
CA LYS A 538 -22.18 9.29 11.79
C LYS A 538 -21.56 7.91 11.62
N LEU A 539 -20.85 7.64 10.52
CA LEU A 539 -20.24 6.34 10.24
C LEU A 539 -18.94 6.11 11.03
N SER A 540 -18.30 7.20 11.46
CA SER A 540 -17.01 7.17 12.17
C SER A 540 -17.04 7.89 13.50
N GLY A 541 -18.03 8.75 13.73
CA GLY A 541 -18.05 9.69 14.85
C GLY A 541 -17.08 10.86 14.67
N GLU A 542 -16.36 10.95 13.55
CA GLU A 542 -15.36 11.99 13.28
C GLU A 542 -16.01 13.26 12.72
N MET A 543 -15.35 14.39 12.92
CA MET A 543 -15.71 15.65 12.28
C MET A 543 -14.99 15.77 10.95
N TYR A 544 -15.69 16.23 9.91
CA TYR A 544 -15.09 16.46 8.61
C TYR A 544 -15.63 17.72 7.92
N TRP A 545 -14.82 18.29 7.04
CA TRP A 545 -15.24 19.33 6.08
C TRP A 545 -14.35 19.34 4.84
N ASN A 546 -14.76 20.13 3.85
CA ASN A 546 -13.99 20.35 2.63
C ASN A 546 -13.69 21.85 2.44
N ASP A 547 -12.54 22.17 1.85
CA ASP A 547 -12.25 23.48 1.26
C ASP A 547 -11.68 23.27 -0.15
N GLY A 548 -12.55 23.42 -1.16
CA GLY A 548 -12.26 23.01 -2.52
C GLY A 548 -12.03 21.49 -2.62
N ALA A 549 -10.88 21.09 -3.17
CA ALA A 549 -10.50 19.68 -3.28
C ALA A 549 -9.86 19.12 -2.01
N ASN A 550 -9.52 19.97 -1.03
CA ASN A 550 -8.96 19.51 0.23
C ASN A 550 -10.05 18.99 1.15
N HIS A 551 -9.76 17.87 1.78
CA HIS A 551 -10.56 17.23 2.79
C HIS A 551 -9.82 17.25 4.11
N TYR A 552 -10.60 17.38 5.17
CA TYR A 552 -10.10 17.47 6.52
C TYR A 552 -10.98 16.60 7.39
N ARG A 553 -10.36 15.78 8.21
CA ARG A 553 -11.00 15.05 9.30
C ARG A 553 -10.26 15.27 10.59
N TYR A 554 -10.98 15.22 11.70
CA TYR A 554 -10.42 15.11 13.03
C TYR A 554 -11.44 14.44 13.95
N VAL A 555 -10.94 13.92 15.06
CA VAL A 555 -11.78 13.41 16.15
C VAL A 555 -11.76 14.39 17.31
N ASP A 556 -12.93 14.77 17.78
CA ASP A 556 -13.12 15.56 18.99
C ASP A 556 -13.55 14.67 20.17
N ILE A 557 -13.78 15.27 21.34
CA ILE A 557 -14.14 14.54 22.56
C ILE A 557 -15.41 13.69 22.38
N GLU A 558 -16.40 14.19 21.63
CA GLU A 558 -17.61 13.41 21.35
C GLU A 558 -17.31 12.21 20.45
N GLY A 559 -16.51 12.40 19.39
CA GLY A 559 -16.06 11.30 18.53
C GLY A 559 -15.22 10.25 19.28
N MET A 560 -14.32 10.70 20.16
CA MET A 560 -13.54 9.84 21.05
C MET A 560 -14.46 9.01 21.97
N ASN A 561 -15.49 9.62 22.55
CA ASN A 561 -16.48 8.90 23.37
C ASN A 561 -17.28 7.88 22.55
N ILE A 562 -17.75 8.24 21.35
CA ILE A 562 -18.47 7.32 20.45
C ILE A 562 -17.63 6.07 20.18
N LYS A 563 -16.34 6.25 19.83
CA LYS A 563 -15.44 5.13 19.54
C LYS A 563 -15.18 4.27 20.78
N LYS A 564 -14.89 4.90 21.92
CA LYS A 564 -14.75 4.21 23.22
C LYS A 564 -15.99 3.37 23.54
N ASP A 565 -17.16 3.97 23.53
CA ASP A 565 -18.42 3.32 23.89
C ASP A 565 -18.76 2.16 22.93
N TYR A 566 -18.42 2.32 21.64
CA TYR A 566 -18.55 1.24 20.67
C TYR A 566 -17.63 0.05 20.99
N ILE A 567 -16.36 0.29 21.31
CA ILE A 567 -15.41 -0.75 21.71
C ILE A 567 -15.89 -1.48 22.98
N LEU A 568 -16.35 -0.74 23.98
CA LEU A 568 -16.90 -1.31 25.21
C LEU A 568 -18.15 -2.17 24.92
N SER A 569 -19.00 -1.74 23.99
CA SER A 569 -20.19 -2.49 23.57
C SER A 569 -19.85 -3.83 22.91
N LYS A 570 -18.66 -3.93 22.29
CA LYS A 570 -18.12 -5.18 21.71
C LYS A 570 -17.44 -6.09 22.76
N GLY A 571 -17.40 -5.66 24.02
CA GLY A 571 -16.89 -6.43 25.15
C GLY A 571 -15.39 -6.28 25.39
N ILE A 572 -14.72 -5.33 24.73
CA ILE A 572 -13.31 -5.02 24.98
C ILE A 572 -13.22 -3.88 25.99
N ASN A 573 -12.35 -4.01 27.00
CA ASN A 573 -12.18 -3.00 28.04
C ASN A 573 -10.78 -2.38 28.11
N LYS A 574 -9.86 -2.77 27.21
CA LYS A 574 -8.54 -2.14 27.05
C LYS A 574 -8.53 -1.28 25.80
N ILE A 575 -8.19 -0.01 25.94
CA ILE A 575 -8.19 0.96 24.85
C ILE A 575 -6.85 1.68 24.85
N SER A 576 -6.13 1.63 23.73
CA SER A 576 -4.88 2.37 23.54
C SER A 576 -5.13 3.61 22.71
N VAL A 577 -4.77 4.79 23.20
CA VAL A 577 -4.93 6.04 22.47
C VAL A 577 -3.60 6.46 21.85
N TRP A 578 -3.57 6.55 20.53
CA TRP A 578 -2.48 7.12 19.75
C TRP A 578 -2.82 8.55 19.36
N HIS A 579 -2.25 9.59 19.97
CA HIS A 579 -1.27 9.59 21.06
C HIS A 579 -1.55 10.72 22.07
N LEU A 580 -0.83 10.73 23.19
CA LEU A 580 -0.80 11.87 24.12
C LEU A 580 -0.14 13.07 23.42
N GLY A 581 -0.63 14.29 23.63
CA GLY A 581 -0.19 15.46 22.88
C GLY A 581 -0.97 15.72 21.58
N GLY A 582 -1.92 14.83 21.24
CA GLY A 582 -2.89 15.00 20.16
C GLY A 582 -4.14 15.79 20.57
N ASN A 583 -5.29 15.36 20.05
CA ASN A 583 -6.61 15.90 20.37
C ASN A 583 -7.06 15.45 21.75
N SER A 584 -7.98 16.20 22.36
CA SER A 584 -8.51 15.87 23.68
C SER A 584 -9.24 14.54 23.72
N TRP A 585 -9.05 13.80 24.81
CA TRP A 585 -9.64 12.48 25.04
C TRP A 585 -10.97 12.58 25.79
N PHE A 586 -11.55 11.42 26.10
CA PHE A 586 -12.70 11.26 26.98
C PHE A 586 -12.28 11.26 28.47
N TYR A 587 -13.23 11.57 29.35
CA TYR A 587 -13.14 11.46 30.81
C TYR A 587 -14.17 10.48 31.34
#